data_AF-A0A9E6DKW1-F1
#
_entry.id   AF-A0A9E6DKW1-F1
#
_cell.length_a   1.000
_cell.length_b   1.000
_cell.length_c   1.000
_cell.angle_alpha   90.00
_cell.angle_beta   90.00
_cell.angle_gamma   90.00
#
_symmetry.space_group_name_H-M   'P 1'
#
loop_
_entity.id
_entity.type
_entity.pdbx_description
1 polymer ?
#
loop_
_entity_poly.entity_id
_entity_poly.type
_entity_poly.pdbx_seq_one_letter_code
_entity_poly.pdbx_strand_id
1 'polypeptide(L)'
;MPIRHDLPLFMNSAEWLAGDVATEPIGTVKQLRRVVDIYRARWVIEEFSKALKTGCQFERRQLESFDTLSTALALFAPVAWKLLLARSVVRTAPERPPERVISPLHRRYLGGKYGKPIRTARDALYAMAKLGGHLSQNGEQRARLG
;
A
#
# COMPACT_ATOMS: atom_id res chain seq x y z
N MET A 1 26.70 -20.01 9.63
CA MET A 1 27.81 -19.27 9.00
C MET A 1 27.21 -18.03 8.33
N PRO A 2 27.49 -16.79 8.81
CA PRO A 2 26.86 -15.62 8.23
C PRO A 2 27.61 -15.23 6.94
N ILE A 3 26.85 -15.08 5.86
CA ILE A 3 27.34 -14.57 4.58
C ILE A 3 27.48 -13.05 4.75
N ARG A 4 28.71 -12.53 4.91
CA ARG A 4 28.98 -11.09 4.91
C ARG A 4 29.00 -10.59 3.46
N HIS A 5 28.00 -9.79 3.10
CA HIS A 5 28.07 -8.91 1.94
C HIS A 5 28.62 -7.57 2.42
N ASP A 6 29.68 -7.07 1.77
CA ASP A 6 30.25 -5.75 2.07
C ASP A 6 29.21 -4.66 1.79
N LEU A 7 28.66 -4.07 2.86
CA LEU A 7 27.76 -2.93 2.81
C LEU A 7 28.52 -1.65 3.15
N PRO A 8 28.18 -0.50 2.54
CA PRO A 8 28.81 0.79 2.85
C PRO A 8 28.67 1.13 4.35
N LEU A 9 29.70 1.80 4.91
CA LEU A 9 29.90 2.10 6.34
C LEU A 9 28.74 2.83 7.07
N PHE A 10 27.66 3.20 6.40
CA PHE A 10 26.49 3.88 6.98
C PHE A 10 25.20 3.05 6.98
N MET A 11 25.20 1.83 6.43
CA MET A 11 24.05 0.93 6.48
C MET A 11 24.28 -0.17 7.51
N ASN A 12 23.44 -0.21 8.54
CA ASN A 12 23.35 -1.38 9.41
C ASN A 12 22.90 -2.59 8.58
N SER A 13 23.62 -3.71 8.71
CA SER A 13 23.21 -4.98 8.13
C SER A 13 21.89 -5.42 8.76
N ALA A 14 20.89 -5.73 7.92
CA ALA A 14 19.65 -6.32 8.41
C ALA A 14 19.91 -7.78 8.83
N GLU A 15 20.10 -8.01 10.13
CA GLU A 15 20.23 -9.35 10.71
C GLU A 15 18.86 -9.89 11.11
N TRP A 16 18.54 -11.13 10.70
CA TRP A 16 17.26 -11.79 10.98
C TRP A 16 17.53 -13.16 11.59
N LEU A 17 17.11 -13.36 12.85
CA LEU A 17 17.15 -14.65 13.53
C LEU A 17 15.81 -15.37 13.32
N ALA A 18 15.72 -16.23 12.31
CA ALA A 18 14.50 -17.00 12.01
C ALA A 18 14.48 -18.42 12.62
N GLY A 19 15.60 -18.89 13.16
CA GLY A 19 15.86 -20.30 13.48
C GLY A 19 14.87 -20.96 14.45
N ASP A 20 14.52 -20.27 15.54
CA ASP A 20 13.77 -20.89 16.65
C ASP A 20 12.30 -20.40 16.74
N VAL A 21 11.89 -19.47 15.87
CA VAL A 21 10.57 -18.81 15.92
C VAL A 21 9.74 -19.05 14.65
N ALA A 22 10.38 -19.37 13.51
CA ALA A 22 9.65 -19.64 12.28
C ALA A 22 9.09 -21.07 12.28
N THR A 23 7.76 -21.20 12.18
CA THR A 23 7.09 -22.50 11.97
C THR A 23 7.35 -23.06 10.56
N GLU A 24 7.77 -22.20 9.62
CA GLU A 24 8.08 -22.57 8.24
C GLU A 24 9.46 -23.24 8.13
N PRO A 25 9.62 -24.27 7.29
CA PRO A 25 10.90 -24.92 7.10
C PRO A 25 11.95 -23.95 6.51
N ILE A 26 13.21 -24.09 6.92
CA ILE A 26 14.33 -23.21 6.54
C ILE A 26 15.57 -23.96 6.00
N GLY A 27 15.45 -25.26 5.76
CA GLY A 27 16.58 -26.14 5.40
C GLY A 27 17.13 -25.95 3.98
N THR A 28 16.47 -25.17 3.12
CA THR A 28 16.89 -24.92 1.73
C THR A 28 16.84 -23.44 1.37
N VAL A 29 17.60 -23.01 0.36
CA VAL A 29 17.57 -21.63 -0.15
C VAL A 29 16.15 -21.22 -0.60
N LYS A 30 15.40 -22.14 -1.21
CA LYS A 30 14.01 -21.91 -1.63
C LYS A 30 13.10 -21.64 -0.43
N GLN A 31 13.26 -22.42 0.63
CA GLN A 31 12.54 -22.29 1.89
C GLN A 31 12.87 -20.96 2.60
N LEU A 32 14.16 -20.61 2.71
CA LEU A 32 14.59 -19.32 3.25
C LEU A 32 14.01 -18.14 2.45
N ARG A 33 14.02 -18.21 1.11
CA ARG A 33 13.42 -17.19 0.25
C ARG A 33 11.93 -17.03 0.52
N ARG A 34 11.22 -18.13 0.74
CA ARG A 34 9.80 -18.10 1.10
C ARG A 34 9.56 -17.39 2.43
N VAL A 35 10.36 -17.66 3.46
CA VAL A 35 10.27 -16.97 4.75
C VAL A 35 10.55 -15.47 4.59
N VAL A 36 11.57 -15.09 3.81
CA VAL A 36 11.85 -13.68 3.49
C VAL A 36 10.67 -13.02 2.77
N ASP A 37 10.05 -13.70 1.81
CA ASP A 37 8.90 -13.16 1.08
C ASP A 37 7.66 -13.01 1.99
N ILE A 38 7.45 -13.92 2.96
CA ILE A 38 6.41 -13.79 4.00
C ILE A 38 6.70 -12.58 4.88
N TYR A 39 7.93 -12.43 5.37
CA TYR A 39 8.31 -11.29 6.22
C TYR A 39 8.25 -9.95 5.49
N ARG A 40 8.54 -9.91 4.18
CA ARG A 40 8.35 -8.73 3.34
C ARG A 40 6.88 -8.28 3.28
N ALA A 41 5.94 -9.22 3.40
CA ALA A 41 4.51 -8.88 3.47
C ALA A 41 4.14 -8.16 4.78
N ARG A 42 4.96 -8.24 5.85
CA ARG A 42 4.75 -7.48 7.09
C ARG A 42 4.70 -5.97 6.85
N TRP A 43 5.49 -5.45 5.90
CA TRP A 43 5.45 -4.03 5.59
C TRP A 43 4.10 -3.58 5.00
N VAL A 44 3.36 -4.50 4.35
CA VAL A 44 2.04 -4.20 3.78
C VAL A 44 1.02 -3.91 4.89
N ILE A 45 1.10 -4.57 6.04
CA ILE A 45 0.19 -4.31 7.16
C ILE A 45 0.46 -2.92 7.79
N GLU A 46 1.72 -2.48 7.80
CA GLU A 46 2.08 -1.14 8.27
C GLU A 46 1.55 -0.06 7.31
N GLU A 47 1.67 -0.27 6.00
CA GLU A 47 1.10 0.64 4.99
C GLU A 47 -0.43 0.67 5.06
N PHE A 48 -1.09 -0.45 5.38
CA PHE A 48 -2.53 -0.51 5.62
C PHE A 48 -2.93 0.32 6.84
N SER A 49 -2.20 0.13 7.95
CA SER A 49 -2.40 0.88 9.18
C SER A 49 -2.18 2.38 8.95
N LYS A 50 -1.18 2.75 8.16
CA LYS A 50 -0.94 4.15 7.74
C LYS A 50 -2.08 4.70 6.88
N ALA A 51 -2.61 3.92 5.94
CA ALA A 51 -3.76 4.35 5.14
C ALA A 51 -5.02 4.55 6.00
N LEU A 52 -5.26 3.72 7.01
CA LEU A 52 -6.34 3.93 7.98
C LEU A 52 -6.12 5.21 8.81
N LYS A 53 -4.97 5.30 9.48
CA LYS A 53 -4.68 6.38 10.43
C LYS A 53 -4.56 7.74 9.74
N THR A 54 -3.68 7.85 8.75
CA THR A 54 -3.41 9.10 8.06
C THR A 54 -4.36 9.33 6.89
N GLY A 55 -4.57 8.32 6.05
CA GLY A 55 -5.36 8.45 4.82
C GLY A 55 -6.86 8.62 5.10
N CYS A 56 -7.43 7.74 5.93
CA CYS A 56 -8.82 7.84 6.36
C CYS A 56 -9.01 8.78 7.55
N GLN A 57 -7.94 9.30 8.16
CA GLN A 57 -7.96 10.15 9.36
C GLN A 57 -8.63 9.47 10.57
N PHE A 58 -8.49 8.14 10.68
CA PHE A 58 -9.23 7.32 11.64
C PHE A 58 -9.07 7.83 13.09
N GLU A 59 -7.84 8.13 13.51
CA GLU A 59 -7.51 8.58 14.88
C GLU A 59 -7.93 10.04 15.17
N ARG A 60 -8.24 10.85 14.16
CA ARG A 60 -8.78 12.21 14.38
C ARG A 60 -10.23 12.19 14.83
N ARG A 61 -10.91 11.06 14.69
CA ARG A 61 -12.27 10.87 15.18
C ARG A 61 -12.14 10.50 16.65
N GLN A 62 -12.67 11.36 17.52
CA GLN A 62 -12.72 11.16 18.97
C GLN A 62 -13.76 10.08 19.31
N LEU A 63 -13.51 8.84 18.87
CA LEU A 63 -14.38 7.68 19.11
C LEU A 63 -13.91 6.98 20.39
N GLU A 64 -14.76 6.99 21.41
CA GLU A 64 -14.36 6.57 22.76
C GLU A 64 -14.90 5.18 23.15
N SER A 65 -15.88 4.64 22.40
CA SER A 65 -16.43 3.32 22.69
C SER A 65 -15.92 2.26 21.72
N PHE A 66 -15.78 1.03 22.23
CA PHE A 66 -15.40 -0.11 21.41
C PHE A 66 -16.35 -0.31 20.21
N ASP A 67 -17.66 -0.16 20.42
CA ASP A 67 -18.66 -0.35 19.36
C ASP A 67 -18.56 0.71 18.26
N THR A 68 -18.31 1.96 18.64
CA THR A 68 -18.14 3.06 17.67
C THR A 68 -16.83 2.92 16.90
N LEU A 69 -15.75 2.53 17.58
CA LEU A 69 -14.47 2.20 16.94
C LEU A 69 -14.62 1.04 15.95
N SER A 70 -15.29 -0.04 16.36
CA SER A 70 -15.50 -1.23 15.52
C SER A 70 -16.35 -0.92 14.28
N THR A 71 -17.42 -0.14 14.47
CA THR A 71 -18.28 0.31 13.36
C THR A 71 -17.51 1.21 12.39
N ALA A 72 -16.77 2.19 12.90
CA ALA A 72 -15.94 3.04 12.06
C ALA A 72 -14.87 2.23 11.32
N LEU A 73 -14.23 1.27 11.99
CA LEU A 73 -13.22 0.42 11.39
C LEU A 73 -13.79 -0.40 10.24
N ALA A 74 -14.98 -0.98 10.42
CA ALA A 74 -15.69 -1.72 9.38
C ALA A 74 -15.96 -0.86 8.12
N LEU A 75 -16.21 0.43 8.30
CA LEU A 75 -16.42 1.38 7.20
C LEU A 75 -15.10 1.79 6.52
N PHE A 76 -14.04 2.05 7.31
CA PHE A 76 -12.78 2.60 6.77
C PHE A 76 -11.80 1.53 6.28
N ALA A 77 -11.84 0.30 6.81
CA ALA A 77 -10.94 -0.76 6.38
C ALA A 77 -11.03 -1.08 4.88
N PRO A 78 -12.23 -1.22 4.27
CA PRO A 78 -12.34 -1.41 2.83
C PRO A 78 -11.83 -0.21 2.02
N VAL A 79 -11.96 1.01 2.55
CA VAL A 79 -11.47 2.24 1.91
C VAL A 79 -9.95 2.27 1.92
N ALA A 80 -9.33 2.05 3.08
CA ALA A 80 -7.87 1.96 3.20
C ALA A 80 -7.30 0.85 2.30
N TRP A 81 -7.91 -0.33 2.31
CA TRP A 81 -7.53 -1.43 1.41
C TRP A 81 -7.60 -1.01 -0.06
N LYS A 82 -8.69 -0.37 -0.50
CA LYS A 82 -8.82 0.12 -1.88
C LYS A 82 -7.76 1.15 -2.26
N LEU A 83 -7.36 2.03 -1.33
CA LEU A 83 -6.25 2.97 -1.57
C LEU A 83 -4.92 2.23 -1.79
N LEU A 84 -4.62 1.22 -0.96
CA LEU A 84 -3.43 0.38 -1.13
C LEU A 84 -3.47 -0.40 -2.45
N LEU A 85 -4.62 -1.01 -2.76
CA LEU A 85 -4.83 -1.74 -4.01
C LEU A 85 -4.59 -0.83 -5.21
N ALA A 86 -5.18 0.37 -5.23
CA ALA A 86 -5.02 1.31 -6.33
C ALA A 86 -3.55 1.70 -6.54
N ARG A 87 -2.82 2.01 -5.45
CA ARG A 87 -1.37 2.27 -5.51
C ARG A 87 -0.59 1.06 -6.02
N SER A 88 -0.90 -0.14 -5.53
CA SER A 88 -0.22 -1.38 -5.92
C SER A 88 -0.41 -1.70 -7.40
N VAL A 89 -1.65 -1.59 -7.90
CA VAL A 89 -1.98 -1.80 -9.32
C VAL A 89 -1.25 -0.78 -10.19
N VAL A 90 -1.27 0.50 -9.84
CA VAL A 90 -0.60 1.53 -10.66
C VAL A 90 0.92 1.38 -10.66
N ARG A 91 1.53 0.93 -9.56
CA ARG A 91 2.98 0.66 -9.49
C ARG A 91 3.42 -0.51 -10.36
N THR A 92 2.57 -1.52 -10.52
CA THR A 92 2.94 -2.78 -11.19
C THR A 92 2.42 -2.87 -12.62
N ALA A 93 1.26 -2.28 -12.91
CA ALA A 93 0.56 -2.38 -14.18
C ALA A 93 -0.35 -1.14 -14.40
N PRO A 94 0.22 0.05 -14.63
CA PRO A 94 -0.52 1.31 -14.71
C PRO A 94 -1.56 1.35 -15.85
N GLU A 95 -1.27 0.66 -16.96
CA GLU A 95 -2.10 0.64 -18.17
C GLU A 95 -3.27 -0.34 -18.10
N ARG A 96 -3.45 -1.05 -16.97
CA ARG A 96 -4.60 -1.95 -16.79
C ARG A 96 -5.93 -1.19 -16.82
N PRO A 97 -7.04 -1.89 -17.10
CA PRO A 97 -8.37 -1.29 -17.06
C PRO A 97 -8.67 -0.64 -15.69
N PRO A 98 -9.33 0.54 -15.66
CA PRO A 98 -9.63 1.28 -14.43
C PRO A 98 -10.53 0.50 -13.47
N GLU A 99 -11.27 -0.50 -13.96
CA GLU A 99 -12.11 -1.41 -13.18
C GLU A 99 -11.29 -2.23 -12.17
N ARG A 100 -9.97 -2.33 -12.34
CA ARG A 100 -9.07 -2.94 -11.35
C ARG A 100 -8.94 -2.12 -10.06
N VAL A 101 -9.30 -0.84 -10.09
CA VAL A 101 -9.11 0.08 -8.95
C VAL A 101 -10.38 0.84 -8.57
N ILE A 102 -11.30 1.07 -9.50
CA ILE A 102 -12.55 1.81 -9.27
C ILE A 102 -13.76 1.10 -9.89
N SER A 103 -14.96 1.35 -9.37
CA SER A 103 -16.19 0.81 -9.96
C SER A 103 -16.58 1.56 -11.25
N PRO A 104 -17.44 0.99 -12.11
CA PRO A 104 -17.98 1.67 -13.28
C PRO A 104 -18.69 3.00 -12.92
N LEU A 105 -19.37 3.04 -11.77
CA LEU A 105 -20.01 4.25 -11.26
C LEU A 105 -18.98 5.35 -10.96
N HIS A 106 -17.90 5.01 -10.23
CA HIS A 106 -16.83 5.95 -9.94
C HIS A 106 -16.14 6.43 -11.23
N ARG A 107 -15.93 5.54 -12.19
CA ARG A 107 -15.34 5.86 -13.50
C ARG A 107 -16.18 6.89 -14.24
N ARG A 108 -17.49 6.68 -14.31
CA ARG A 108 -18.44 7.62 -14.95
C ARG A 108 -18.43 8.97 -14.24
N TYR A 109 -18.52 8.98 -12.90
CA TYR A 109 -18.52 10.20 -12.12
C TYR A 109 -17.23 11.01 -12.31
N LEU A 110 -16.06 10.38 -12.13
CA LEU A 110 -14.76 11.03 -12.25
C LEU A 110 -14.50 11.53 -13.67
N GLY A 111 -14.90 10.76 -14.69
CA GLY A 111 -14.79 11.15 -16.08
C GLY A 111 -15.63 12.38 -16.41
N GLY A 112 -16.88 12.42 -15.93
CA GLY A 112 -17.77 13.58 -16.07
C GLY A 112 -17.25 14.81 -15.32
N LYS A 113 -16.82 14.65 -14.06
CA LYS A 113 -16.34 15.73 -13.20
C LYS A 113 -15.12 16.46 -13.78
N TYR A 114 -14.20 15.73 -14.41
CA TYR A 114 -12.95 16.30 -14.92
C TYR A 114 -12.93 16.49 -16.44
N GLY A 115 -14.01 16.15 -17.15
CA GLY A 115 -14.08 16.26 -18.61
C GLY A 115 -13.02 15.43 -19.34
N LYS A 116 -12.49 14.38 -18.71
CA LYS A 116 -11.43 13.52 -19.26
C LYS A 116 -11.82 12.05 -19.13
N PRO A 117 -11.70 11.25 -20.19
CA PRO A 117 -12.00 9.83 -20.11
C PRO A 117 -10.99 9.14 -19.20
N ILE A 118 -11.48 8.32 -18.28
CA ILE A 118 -10.65 7.45 -17.44
C ILE A 118 -10.44 6.14 -18.21
N ARG A 119 -9.24 5.91 -18.75
CA ARG A 119 -8.95 4.75 -19.61
C ARG A 119 -8.09 3.69 -18.93
N THR A 120 -7.29 4.10 -17.94
CA THR A 120 -6.33 3.24 -17.25
C THR A 120 -6.47 3.32 -15.73
N ALA A 121 -5.88 2.35 -15.03
CA ALA A 121 -5.75 2.39 -13.57
C ALA A 121 -4.97 3.62 -13.10
N ARG A 122 -3.97 4.06 -13.89
CA ARG A 122 -3.24 5.30 -13.65
C ARG A 122 -4.17 6.52 -13.72
N ASP A 123 -4.99 6.64 -14.75
CA ASP A 123 -5.95 7.75 -14.89
C ASP A 123 -6.92 7.79 -13.69
N ALA A 124 -7.41 6.61 -13.29
CA ALA A 124 -8.31 6.47 -12.16
C ALA A 124 -7.67 6.96 -10.86
N LEU A 125 -6.43 6.55 -10.59
CA LEU A 125 -5.69 7.00 -9.41
C LEU A 125 -5.47 8.52 -9.41
N TYR A 126 -5.06 9.09 -10.54
CA TYR A 126 -4.87 10.55 -10.63
C TYR A 126 -6.17 11.32 -10.48
N ALA A 127 -7.27 10.84 -11.05
CA ALA A 127 -8.57 11.47 -10.87
C ALA A 127 -9.04 11.41 -9.40
N MET A 128 -8.82 10.29 -8.70
CA MET A 128 -9.07 10.19 -7.26
C MET A 128 -8.15 11.11 -6.44
N ALA A 129 -6.86 11.18 -6.77
CA ALA A 129 -5.92 12.05 -6.09
C ALA A 129 -6.29 13.52 -6.25
N LYS A 130 -6.70 13.92 -7.45
CA LYS A 130 -7.20 15.28 -7.74
C LYS A 130 -8.46 15.61 -6.96
N LEU A 131 -9.32 14.63 -6.70
CA LEU A 131 -10.50 14.80 -5.83
C LEU A 131 -10.08 15.12 -4.39
N GLY A 132 -8.99 14.51 -3.93
CA GLY A 132 -8.37 14.77 -2.62
C GLY A 132 -7.47 16.02 -2.56
N GLY A 133 -7.46 16.87 -3.60
CA GLY A 133 -6.67 18.11 -3.61
C GLY A 133 -5.22 17.95 -4.05
N HIS A 134 -4.83 16.81 -4.63
CA HIS A 134 -3.49 16.65 -5.20
C HIS A 134 -3.30 17.58 -6.40
N LEU A 135 -2.31 18.47 -6.30
CA LEU A 135 -1.89 19.36 -7.38
C LEU A 135 -0.85 18.66 -8.24
N SER A 136 -1.05 18.66 -9.56
CA SER A 136 -0.21 17.99 -10.56
C SER A 136 1.19 18.59 -10.75
N GLN A 137 1.67 19.46 -9.85
CA GLN A 137 2.96 20.16 -9.96
C GLN A 137 4.09 19.57 -9.11
N ASN A 138 3.83 18.56 -8.27
CA ASN A 138 4.90 17.82 -7.63
C ASN A 138 5.28 16.66 -8.54
N GLY A 139 6.44 16.80 -9.21
CA GLY A 139 7.01 15.78 -10.10
C GLY A 139 6.98 14.39 -9.49
N GLU A 140 7.01 13.37 -10.36
CA GLU A 140 7.00 11.95 -9.99
C GLU A 140 7.67 11.73 -8.63
N GLN A 141 6.90 11.29 -7.63
CA GLN A 141 7.48 10.75 -6.41
C GLN A 141 8.22 9.46 -6.79
N ARG A 142 9.43 9.62 -7.34
CA ARG A 142 10.46 8.60 -7.34
C ARG A 142 10.61 8.22 -5.88
N ALA A 143 10.24 6.97 -5.58
CA ALA A 143 10.60 6.34 -4.34
C ALA A 143 12.09 6.62 -4.11
N ARG A 144 12.40 7.41 -3.08
CA ARG A 144 13.77 7.53 -2.57
C ARG A 144 14.10 6.15 -2.00
N LEU A 145 14.63 5.29 -2.86
CA LEU A 145 15.49 4.20 -2.46
C LEU A 145 16.87 4.83 -2.29
N GLY A 146 17.16 5.14 -1.03
CA GLY A 146 18.48 5.41 -0.48
C GLY A 146 18.49 4.73 0.87
#